data_AF-A0A950HU91-F1
#
_entry.id   AF-A0A950HU91-F1
#
_cell.length_a   1.000
_cell.length_b   1.000
_cell.length_c   1.000
_cell.angle_alpha   90.00
_cell.angle_beta   90.00
_cell.angle_gamma   90.00
#
_symmetry.space_group_name_H-M   'P 1'
#
loop_
_entity.id
_entity.type
_entity.pdbx_description
1 polymer ?
#
loop_
_entity_poly.entity_id
_entity_poly.type
_entity_poly.pdbx_seq_one_letter_code
_entity_poly.pdbx_strand_id
1 'polypeptide(L)'
;MKPWRDTLARRLFVLMWVSLVLSQLLAWGAFAWLHDGPFHVGPMLVMPSLPPILGPGPGPRMPPQGAPARTAQPASVPTRPPGADAGPEAFDDASPPNGPMPQQAGPGRPGGAMPNPPANGPGGTPAPFGSAWLVLDFGLRMAVIALAAWWGSRWLAAPMRALVRAGEQLAARLGRGEQQAPRLPESQGTLEVREAARVFNGMASEIEQLFDERGLMLAALSHDLRTPLTRLRLRLEATEMPDALRDKAAADIAAMNGLIDEVLGLFRGSDGEALREVDVAALVQALADDWLDQGQQLQCAIAAPAVARARSAALRRVVENLVGNALRYGRDVAIEVAVEPTQVCVRVADRGPGIAPELLDQVFQPFYRVEASRSRTSGGTGLGLFIARDLCRRMGARLSLTNREGGGLLAEVRLQR
;
A
#
# COMPACT_ATOMS: atom_id res chain seq x y z
N MET A 1 8.42 -25.88 -11.60
CA MET A 1 8.17 -24.70 -12.45
C MET A 1 6.77 -24.17 -12.17
N LYS A 2 6.64 -23.05 -11.44
CA LYS A 2 5.34 -22.38 -11.17
C LYS A 2 4.69 -22.04 -12.52
N PRO A 3 3.39 -22.33 -12.73
CA PRO A 3 2.76 -22.14 -14.03
C PRO A 3 2.78 -20.66 -14.39
N TRP A 4 3.41 -20.32 -15.52
CA TRP A 4 3.51 -18.99 -16.13
C TRP A 4 2.15 -18.34 -16.45
N ARG A 5 1.04 -18.95 -16.05
CA ARG A 5 -0.29 -18.60 -16.52
C ARG A 5 -0.83 -17.29 -15.89
N ASP A 6 -0.39 -16.90 -14.69
CA ASP A 6 -1.04 -15.82 -13.91
C ASP A 6 -0.10 -14.73 -13.34
N THR A 7 1.08 -14.53 -13.94
CA THR A 7 2.04 -13.52 -13.46
C THR A 7 1.73 -12.11 -13.99
N LEU A 8 2.08 -11.11 -13.19
CA LEU A 8 1.96 -9.69 -13.55
C LEU A 8 2.80 -9.35 -14.79
N ALA A 9 3.99 -9.94 -14.90
CA ALA A 9 4.85 -9.82 -16.07
C ALA A 9 4.16 -10.30 -17.36
N ARG A 10 3.45 -11.43 -17.32
CA ARG A 10 2.72 -11.93 -18.50
C ARG A 10 1.57 -11.01 -18.89
N ARG A 11 0.78 -10.51 -17.93
CA ARG A 11 -0.34 -9.61 -18.22
C ARG A 11 0.13 -8.28 -18.79
N LEU A 12 1.21 -7.70 -18.26
CA LEU A 12 1.85 -6.52 -18.83
C LEU A 12 2.40 -6.79 -20.24
N PHE A 13 3.07 -7.92 -20.44
CA PHE A 13 3.58 -8.33 -21.74
C PHE A 13 2.45 -8.50 -22.77
N VAL A 14 1.37 -9.19 -22.42
CA VAL A 14 0.21 -9.37 -23.29
C VAL A 14 -0.47 -8.04 -23.59
N LEU A 15 -0.64 -7.17 -22.60
CA LEU A 15 -1.27 -5.86 -22.82
C LEU A 15 -0.42 -4.98 -23.73
N MET A 16 0.91 -4.96 -23.53
CA MET A 16 1.85 -4.26 -24.41
C MET A 16 1.86 -4.85 -25.83
N TRP A 17 1.88 -6.18 -25.95
CA TRP A 17 1.90 -6.88 -27.23
C TRP A 17 0.59 -6.73 -28.00
N VAL A 18 -0.57 -6.86 -27.33
CA VAL A 18 -1.89 -6.62 -27.93
C VAL A 18 -2.03 -5.17 -28.34
N SER A 19 -1.58 -4.20 -27.53
CA SER A 19 -1.56 -2.79 -27.90
C SER A 19 -0.71 -2.55 -29.15
N LEU A 20 0.46 -3.19 -29.26
CA LEU A 20 1.36 -3.08 -30.40
C LEU A 20 0.78 -3.72 -31.67
N VAL A 21 0.20 -4.92 -31.55
CA VAL A 21 -0.41 -5.64 -32.68
C VAL A 21 -1.68 -4.95 -33.15
N LEU A 22 -2.54 -4.50 -32.23
CA LEU A 22 -3.75 -3.74 -32.56
C LEU A 22 -3.39 -2.42 -33.24
N SER A 23 -2.36 -1.72 -32.74
CA SER A 23 -1.79 -0.54 -33.40
C SER A 23 -1.35 -0.85 -34.84
N GLN A 24 -0.67 -1.97 -35.07
CA GLN A 24 -0.20 -2.37 -36.40
C GLN A 24 -1.35 -2.78 -37.34
N LEU A 25 -2.35 -3.49 -36.83
CA LEU A 25 -3.53 -3.91 -37.59
C LEU A 25 -4.43 -2.72 -37.96
N LEU A 26 -4.61 -1.76 -37.05
CA LEU A 26 -5.34 -0.52 -37.33
C LEU A 26 -4.62 0.30 -38.40
N ALA A 27 -3.29 0.42 -38.32
CA ALA A 27 -2.49 1.09 -39.35
C ALA A 27 -2.61 0.39 -40.72
N TRP A 28 -2.56 -0.94 -40.75
CA TRP A 28 -2.71 -1.72 -41.98
C TRP A 28 -4.14 -1.65 -42.55
N GLY A 29 -5.16 -1.77 -41.70
CA GLY A 29 -6.56 -1.65 -42.11
C GLY A 29 -6.90 -0.26 -42.64
N ALA A 30 -6.37 0.79 -42.00
CA ALA A 30 -6.48 2.15 -42.51
C ALA A 30 -5.78 2.32 -43.86
N PHE A 31 -4.60 1.72 -44.05
CA PHE A 31 -3.87 1.72 -45.32
C PHE A 31 -4.66 1.01 -46.44
N ALA A 32 -5.14 -0.21 -46.15
CA ALA A 32 -5.88 -1.04 -47.11
C ALA A 32 -7.23 -0.41 -47.49
N TRP A 33 -7.97 0.15 -46.54
CA TRP A 33 -9.26 0.82 -46.80
C TRP A 33 -9.11 2.07 -47.68
N LEU A 34 -8.00 2.80 -47.53
CA LEU A 34 -7.75 4.01 -48.33
C LEU A 34 -7.22 3.69 -49.73
N HIS A 35 -6.56 2.55 -49.91
CA HIS A 35 -5.99 2.13 -51.20
C HIS A 35 -6.96 1.28 -52.04
N ASP A 36 -7.74 0.40 -51.40
CA ASP A 36 -8.58 -0.62 -52.04
C ASP A 36 -10.06 -0.56 -51.58
N GLY A 37 -10.72 0.61 -51.63
CA GLY A 37 -12.12 0.81 -51.18
C GLY A 37 -13.15 -0.27 -51.61
N PRO A 38 -14.31 -0.38 -50.94
CA PRO A 38 -15.15 -1.57 -50.99
C PRO A 38 -15.84 -1.77 -52.36
N PHE A 39 -15.68 -2.99 -52.91
CA PHE A 39 -16.38 -3.57 -54.07
C PHE A 39 -16.20 -2.89 -55.44
N HIS A 40 -15.16 -3.28 -56.17
CA HIS A 40 -15.22 -3.37 -57.63
C HIS A 40 -15.22 -4.83 -58.09
N VAL A 41 -16.40 -5.32 -58.51
CA VAL A 41 -16.51 -6.48 -59.39
C VAL A 41 -15.89 -6.05 -60.72
N GLY A 42 -14.67 -6.48 -61.02
CA GLY A 42 -14.04 -6.21 -62.32
C GLY A 42 -14.86 -6.89 -63.43
N PRO A 43 -15.02 -6.27 -64.62
CA PRO A 43 -15.69 -6.93 -65.73
C PRO A 43 -14.90 -8.18 -66.16
N MET A 44 -15.64 -9.21 -66.54
CA MET A 44 -15.17 -10.47 -67.13
C MET A 44 -13.88 -10.31 -67.95
N LEU A 45 -12.89 -11.16 -67.66
CA LEU A 45 -11.77 -11.46 -68.54
C LEU A 45 -12.29 -11.67 -69.98
N VAL A 46 -11.98 -10.73 -70.86
CA VAL A 46 -11.99 -10.96 -72.30
C VAL A 46 -10.76 -11.82 -72.60
N MET A 47 -10.97 -13.05 -73.04
CA MET A 47 -9.90 -13.94 -73.51
C MET A 47 -9.17 -13.32 -74.70
N PRO A 48 -7.84 -13.49 -74.83
CA PRO A 48 -7.15 -13.21 -76.07
C PRO A 48 -7.59 -14.20 -77.15
N SER A 49 -8.03 -13.68 -78.30
CA SER A 49 -8.39 -14.45 -79.49
C SER A 49 -7.18 -15.22 -80.05
N LEU A 50 -7.34 -16.53 -80.27
CA LEU A 50 -6.38 -17.40 -80.94
C LEU A 50 -6.15 -16.97 -82.41
N PRO A 51 -4.92 -17.11 -82.96
CA PRO A 51 -4.65 -16.91 -84.39
C PRO A 51 -5.29 -18.02 -85.25
N PRO A 52 -5.63 -17.75 -86.52
CA PRO A 52 -6.37 -18.69 -87.36
C PRO A 52 -5.52 -19.91 -87.77
N ILE A 53 -6.20 -21.06 -87.75
CA ILE A 53 -5.72 -22.39 -88.13
C ILE A 53 -5.56 -22.46 -89.66
N LEU A 54 -4.35 -22.73 -90.16
CA LEU A 54 -4.16 -23.28 -91.52
C LEU A 54 -4.25 -24.81 -91.44
N GLY A 55 -5.10 -25.39 -92.29
CA GLY A 55 -5.35 -26.82 -92.44
C GLY A 55 -4.22 -27.62 -93.10
N PRO A 56 -4.39 -28.95 -93.25
CA PRO A 56 -3.29 -29.91 -93.30
C PRO A 56 -2.79 -30.24 -94.71
N GLY A 57 -1.50 -30.59 -94.81
CA GLY A 57 -0.86 -31.23 -95.98
C GLY A 57 0.28 -32.15 -95.51
N PRO A 58 0.58 -33.24 -96.25
CA PRO A 58 0.92 -34.55 -95.68
C PRO A 58 2.42 -34.80 -95.41
N GLY A 59 2.73 -35.78 -94.54
CA GLY A 59 4.09 -36.25 -94.17
C GLY A 59 4.80 -37.06 -95.25
N PRO A 60 5.70 -38.04 -94.96
CA PRO A 60 6.43 -38.40 -93.72
C PRO A 60 7.97 -38.49 -93.94
N ARG A 61 8.77 -38.74 -92.88
CA ARG A 61 9.89 -39.73 -92.89
C ARG A 61 10.59 -39.89 -91.52
N MET A 62 10.90 -41.15 -91.21
CA MET A 62 11.52 -41.70 -89.99
C MET A 62 13.08 -41.81 -90.11
N PRO A 63 13.80 -42.21 -89.03
CA PRO A 63 15.20 -41.85 -88.72
C PRO A 63 16.23 -42.99 -88.99
N PRO A 64 17.49 -42.81 -88.55
CA PRO A 64 18.16 -43.82 -87.70
C PRO A 64 18.96 -43.18 -86.52
N GLN A 65 18.81 -43.61 -85.26
CA GLN A 65 19.46 -44.71 -84.52
C GLN A 65 21.01 -44.66 -84.40
N GLY A 66 21.52 -44.61 -83.15
CA GLY A 66 22.94 -44.91 -82.86
C GLY A 66 23.50 -44.55 -81.45
N ALA A 67 23.06 -45.26 -80.39
CA ALA A 67 23.82 -45.77 -79.21
C ALA A 67 24.72 -44.85 -78.31
N PRO A 68 25.22 -45.31 -77.14
CA PRO A 68 24.46 -45.52 -75.90
C PRO A 68 25.07 -44.83 -74.64
N ALA A 69 24.33 -44.94 -73.54
CA ALA A 69 24.64 -44.47 -72.19
C ALA A 69 25.95 -45.02 -71.57
N ARG A 70 26.57 -44.21 -70.70
CA ARG A 70 27.49 -44.68 -69.65
C ARG A 70 27.09 -44.13 -68.28
N THR A 71 27.05 -45.05 -67.34
CA THR A 71 26.80 -44.96 -65.90
C THR A 71 28.12 -44.81 -65.10
N ALA A 72 27.96 -44.49 -63.81
CA ALA A 72 28.91 -44.53 -62.68
C ALA A 72 29.75 -43.25 -62.46
N GLN A 73 29.99 -42.72 -61.25
CA GLN A 73 29.61 -43.02 -59.85
C GLN A 73 30.02 -41.79 -58.97
N PRO A 74 29.63 -41.73 -57.67
CA PRO A 74 29.71 -40.54 -56.81
C PRO A 74 30.94 -40.52 -55.86
N ALA A 75 31.29 -39.33 -55.34
CA ALA A 75 32.23 -39.15 -54.21
C ALA A 75 31.94 -37.78 -53.56
N SER A 76 31.30 -37.72 -52.38
CA SER A 76 31.84 -37.85 -51.01
C SER A 76 32.37 -36.54 -50.40
N VAL A 77 31.75 -36.19 -49.27
CA VAL A 77 31.99 -35.07 -48.32
C VAL A 77 33.34 -35.24 -47.59
N PRO A 78 33.98 -34.16 -47.13
CA PRO A 78 34.16 -33.95 -45.67
C PRO A 78 34.02 -32.46 -45.26
N THR A 79 33.15 -32.10 -44.32
CA THR A 79 33.40 -31.87 -42.86
C THR A 79 34.52 -30.89 -42.46
N ARG A 80 34.09 -29.88 -41.69
CA ARG A 80 34.81 -28.84 -40.94
C ARG A 80 35.69 -29.40 -39.80
N PRO A 81 36.68 -28.62 -39.31
CA PRO A 81 36.80 -28.43 -37.85
C PRO A 81 37.20 -26.97 -37.43
N PRO A 82 37.30 -26.68 -36.10
CA PRO A 82 37.17 -25.34 -35.51
C PRO A 82 38.40 -24.84 -34.70
N GLY A 83 38.37 -23.57 -34.26
CA GLY A 83 38.89 -23.15 -32.93
C GLY A 83 40.21 -22.34 -32.83
N ALA A 84 40.09 -21.18 -32.16
CA ALA A 84 40.95 -20.55 -31.13
C ALA A 84 42.37 -19.95 -31.40
N ASP A 85 42.47 -18.66 -31.02
CA ASP A 85 43.52 -17.91 -30.28
C ASP A 85 45.02 -17.94 -30.65
N ALA A 86 45.56 -16.73 -30.93
CA ALA A 86 46.76 -16.07 -30.34
C ALA A 86 47.42 -15.08 -31.34
N GLY A 87 47.67 -13.81 -30.93
CA GLY A 87 48.40 -12.78 -31.72
C GLY A 87 49.93 -12.87 -31.54
N PRO A 88 50.72 -11.77 -31.68
CA PRO A 88 50.59 -10.52 -32.45
C PRO A 88 51.81 -10.29 -33.40
N GLU A 89 52.03 -9.04 -33.88
CA GLU A 89 53.17 -8.52 -34.70
C GLU A 89 53.05 -8.72 -36.22
N ALA A 90 53.53 -7.87 -37.15
CA ALA A 90 53.93 -6.46 -37.23
C ALA A 90 54.11 -6.13 -38.74
N PHE A 91 53.93 -4.86 -39.12
CA PHE A 91 54.54 -4.09 -40.25
C PHE A 91 54.89 -4.74 -41.61
N ASP A 92 54.30 -4.19 -42.69
CA ASP A 92 54.95 -3.43 -43.80
C ASP A 92 54.05 -3.50 -45.06
N ASP A 93 53.50 -2.38 -45.51
CA ASP A 93 54.08 -1.41 -46.46
C ASP A 93 54.19 -1.95 -47.90
N ALA A 94 53.27 -1.50 -48.77
CA ALA A 94 53.50 -1.33 -50.21
C ALA A 94 52.22 -0.83 -50.90
N SER A 95 52.11 0.49 -51.10
CA SER A 95 51.38 1.05 -52.24
C SER A 95 52.24 0.96 -53.51
N PRO A 96 51.64 0.84 -54.70
CA PRO A 96 52.23 1.43 -55.90
C PRO A 96 51.29 2.42 -56.61
N PRO A 97 51.84 3.28 -57.50
CA PRO A 97 51.52 4.71 -57.51
C PRO A 97 50.79 5.23 -58.75
N ASN A 98 50.28 6.46 -58.63
CA ASN A 98 49.82 7.31 -59.74
C ASN A 98 51.00 7.90 -60.53
N GLY A 99 50.89 7.91 -61.87
CA GLY A 99 51.73 8.67 -62.81
C GLY A 99 51.18 8.62 -64.25
N PRO A 100 51.38 9.63 -65.13
CA PRO A 100 50.31 10.16 -65.99
C PRO A 100 50.48 9.97 -67.53
N MET A 101 49.33 9.96 -68.25
CA MET A 101 48.99 10.44 -69.64
C MET A 101 49.83 10.00 -70.87
N PRO A 102 49.21 9.82 -72.08
CA PRO A 102 48.82 10.98 -72.92
C PRO A 102 47.51 10.88 -73.72
N GLN A 103 46.98 12.07 -74.03
CA GLN A 103 45.92 12.35 -74.98
C GLN A 103 46.32 11.95 -76.42
N GLN A 104 45.41 11.33 -77.16
CA GLN A 104 45.44 11.35 -78.63
C GLN A 104 44.06 11.73 -79.17
N ALA A 105 44.07 12.71 -80.07
CA ALA A 105 42.93 13.30 -80.72
C ALA A 105 42.81 12.82 -82.17
N GLY A 106 41.59 12.47 -82.60
CA GLY A 106 41.09 12.49 -84.00
C GLY A 106 41.65 11.44 -84.98
N PRO A 107 40.85 10.96 -85.96
CA PRO A 107 40.04 11.83 -86.83
C PRO A 107 38.57 11.40 -86.98
N GLY A 108 37.70 12.36 -87.27
CA GLY A 108 36.25 12.17 -87.36
C GLY A 108 35.72 11.65 -88.70
N ARG A 109 34.45 11.21 -88.68
CA ARG A 109 33.46 11.23 -89.78
C ARG A 109 32.07 10.83 -89.23
N PRO A 110 30.95 11.14 -89.92
CA PRO A 110 29.89 12.00 -89.36
C PRO A 110 28.53 11.31 -89.19
N GLY A 111 27.64 11.96 -88.43
CA GLY A 111 26.20 11.94 -88.68
C GLY A 111 25.43 10.68 -88.27
N GLY A 112 24.97 10.66 -87.01
CA GLY A 112 23.95 9.75 -86.53
C GLY A 112 23.27 10.35 -85.31
N ALA A 113 22.16 11.05 -85.52
CA ALA A 113 21.32 11.57 -84.45
C ALA A 113 20.78 10.39 -83.63
N MET A 114 21.19 10.29 -82.36
CA MET A 114 20.46 9.46 -81.39
C MET A 114 19.27 10.26 -80.86
N PRO A 115 18.06 9.67 -80.75
CA PRO A 115 16.94 10.34 -80.12
C PRO A 115 17.23 10.51 -78.62
N ASN A 116 16.92 11.70 -78.08
CA ASN A 116 16.91 11.94 -76.63
C ASN A 116 16.01 10.89 -75.93
N PRO A 117 16.37 10.42 -74.72
CA PRO A 117 15.46 9.63 -73.90
C PRO A 117 14.18 10.44 -73.62
N PRO A 118 13.00 9.80 -73.53
CA PRO A 118 11.74 10.52 -73.40
C PRO A 118 11.76 11.42 -72.17
N ALA A 119 11.40 12.68 -72.41
CA ALA A 119 11.26 13.72 -71.41
C ALA A 119 10.35 13.24 -70.27
N ASN A 120 10.82 13.42 -69.03
CA ASN A 120 10.01 13.34 -67.84
C ASN A 120 8.71 14.13 -68.04
N GLY A 121 7.57 13.44 -67.93
CA GLY A 121 6.25 14.06 -67.88
C GLY A 121 6.14 15.05 -66.71
N PRO A 122 5.22 16.02 -66.80
CA PRO A 122 5.22 17.18 -65.93
C PRO A 122 4.88 16.81 -64.48
N GLY A 123 5.68 17.39 -63.57
CA GLY A 123 5.42 17.59 -62.15
C GLY A 123 4.18 16.91 -61.55
N GLY A 124 4.34 15.66 -61.10
CA GLY A 124 3.56 15.18 -59.98
C GLY A 124 4.01 15.91 -58.73
N THR A 125 3.33 17.00 -58.35
CA THR A 125 3.42 17.49 -56.97
C THR A 125 3.15 16.32 -56.04
N PRO A 126 4.01 15.98 -55.06
CA PRO A 126 3.66 14.96 -54.08
C PRO A 126 2.36 15.45 -53.43
N ALA A 127 1.30 14.65 -53.57
CA ALA A 127 -0.01 15.05 -53.11
C ALA A 127 0.08 15.40 -51.61
N PRO A 128 -0.48 16.53 -51.15
CA PRO A 128 -0.40 16.98 -49.75
C PRO A 128 -1.09 16.02 -48.77
N PHE A 129 -1.74 14.97 -49.27
CA PHE A 129 -2.44 13.95 -48.51
C PHE A 129 -1.51 12.94 -47.80
N GLY A 130 -0.20 12.91 -48.10
CA GLY A 130 0.74 12.01 -47.43
C GLY A 130 1.11 12.40 -45.98
N SER A 131 1.22 13.70 -45.67
CA SER A 131 1.67 14.16 -44.34
C SER A 131 0.54 14.17 -43.30
N ALA A 132 -0.67 14.60 -43.69
CA ALA A 132 -1.84 14.60 -42.80
C ALA A 132 -2.20 13.17 -42.34
N TRP A 133 -2.02 12.19 -43.23
CA TRP A 133 -2.29 10.79 -42.94
C TRP A 133 -1.25 10.17 -41.99
N LEU A 134 0.04 10.50 -42.17
CA LEU A 134 1.10 10.13 -41.23
C LEU A 134 0.83 10.71 -39.84
N VAL A 135 0.39 11.98 -39.74
CA VAL A 135 0.04 12.60 -38.46
C VAL A 135 -1.14 11.90 -37.78
N LEU A 136 -2.16 11.51 -38.55
CA LEU A 136 -3.31 10.75 -38.05
C LEU A 136 -2.93 9.34 -37.56
N ASP A 137 -2.11 8.61 -38.32
CA ASP A 137 -1.60 7.29 -37.92
C ASP A 137 -0.78 7.40 -36.63
N PHE A 138 0.22 8.29 -36.58
CA PHE A 138 1.02 8.51 -35.36
C PHE A 138 0.17 8.94 -34.17
N GLY A 139 -0.82 9.81 -34.38
CA GLY A 139 -1.75 10.25 -33.34
C GLY A 139 -2.57 9.10 -32.77
N LEU A 140 -3.11 8.22 -33.62
CA LEU A 140 -3.86 7.04 -33.19
C LEU A 140 -2.98 6.07 -32.38
N ARG A 141 -1.75 5.81 -32.83
CA ARG A 141 -0.81 4.93 -32.11
C ARG A 141 -0.46 5.48 -30.74
N MET A 142 -0.17 6.78 -30.65
CA MET A 142 0.09 7.46 -29.38
C MET A 142 -1.13 7.40 -28.47
N ALA A 143 -2.34 7.59 -28.98
CA ALA A 143 -3.56 7.48 -28.19
C ALA A 143 -3.78 6.07 -27.64
N VAL A 144 -3.57 5.02 -28.44
CA VAL A 144 -3.70 3.62 -28.00
C VAL A 144 -2.65 3.29 -26.95
N ILE A 145 -1.40 3.67 -27.16
CA ILE A 145 -0.31 3.46 -26.19
C ILE A 145 -0.59 4.23 -24.89
N ALA A 146 -1.06 5.48 -24.98
CA ALA A 146 -1.40 6.28 -23.81
C ALA A 146 -2.57 5.68 -23.03
N LEU A 147 -3.60 5.18 -23.70
CA LEU A 147 -4.75 4.51 -23.06
C LEU A 147 -4.32 3.20 -22.39
N ALA A 148 -3.49 2.40 -23.07
CA ALA A 148 -2.92 1.16 -22.53
C ALA A 148 -2.01 1.42 -21.32
N ALA A 149 -1.17 2.45 -21.38
CA ALA A 149 -0.31 2.88 -20.28
C ALA A 149 -1.13 3.42 -19.10
N TRP A 150 -2.17 4.21 -19.37
CA TRP A 150 -3.08 4.72 -18.34
C TRP A 150 -3.83 3.58 -17.65
N TRP A 151 -4.38 2.63 -18.42
CA TRP A 151 -5.06 1.45 -17.89
C TRP A 151 -4.10 0.58 -17.07
N GLY A 152 -2.92 0.26 -17.62
CA GLY A 152 -1.90 -0.54 -16.96
C GLY A 152 -1.40 0.09 -15.66
N SER A 153 -1.19 1.41 -15.66
CA SER A 153 -0.79 2.18 -14.47
C SER A 153 -1.85 2.10 -13.37
N ARG A 154 -3.14 2.30 -13.70
CA ARG A 154 -4.23 2.18 -12.71
C ARG A 154 -4.34 0.75 -12.17
N TRP A 155 -4.18 -0.24 -13.03
CA TRP A 155 -4.26 -1.65 -12.67
C TRP A 155 -3.11 -2.10 -11.74
N LEU A 156 -1.86 -1.67 -12.00
CA LEU A 156 -0.72 -1.94 -11.13
C LEU A 156 -0.80 -1.20 -9.79
N ALA A 157 -1.28 0.05 -9.81
CA ALA A 157 -1.32 0.88 -8.63
C ALA A 157 -2.46 0.50 -7.66
N ALA A 158 -3.53 -0.15 -8.15
CA ALA A 158 -4.66 -0.57 -7.32
C ALA A 158 -4.28 -1.55 -6.17
N PRO A 159 -3.59 -2.68 -6.42
CA PRO A 159 -3.21 -3.62 -5.35
C PRO A 159 -2.20 -3.02 -4.36
N MET A 160 -1.25 -2.20 -4.84
CA MET A 160 -0.32 -1.48 -3.95
C MET A 160 -1.06 -0.53 -3.01
N ARG A 161 -2.03 0.24 -3.52
CA ARG A 161 -2.88 1.10 -2.69
C ARG A 161 -3.72 0.31 -1.69
N ALA A 162 -4.20 -0.88 -2.06
CA ALA A 162 -4.93 -1.74 -1.15
C ALA A 162 -4.04 -2.22 0.01
N LEU A 163 -2.79 -2.61 -0.29
CA LEU A 163 -1.83 -3.04 0.72
C LEU A 163 -1.45 -1.89 1.67
N VAL A 164 -1.18 -0.69 1.13
CA VAL A 164 -0.90 0.52 1.95
C VAL A 164 -2.09 0.84 2.86
N ARG A 165 -3.31 0.87 2.32
CA ARG A 165 -4.52 1.12 3.12
C ARG A 165 -4.75 0.04 4.19
N ALA A 166 -4.49 -1.22 3.87
CA ALA A 166 -4.60 -2.30 4.85
C ALA A 166 -3.55 -2.15 5.96
N GLY A 167 -2.33 -1.72 5.62
CA GLY A 167 -1.30 -1.36 6.60
C GLY A 167 -1.69 -0.17 7.49
N GLU A 168 -2.20 0.91 6.91
CA GLU A 168 -2.72 2.08 7.65
C GLU A 168 -3.87 1.69 8.57
N GLN A 169 -4.80 0.85 8.09
CA GLN A 169 -5.91 0.33 8.88
C GLN A 169 -5.41 -0.57 10.01
N LEU A 170 -4.47 -1.48 9.76
CA LEU A 170 -3.88 -2.32 10.80
C LEU A 170 -3.20 -1.47 11.88
N ALA A 171 -2.41 -0.47 11.48
CA ALA A 171 -1.77 0.46 12.42
C ALA A 171 -2.80 1.24 13.25
N ALA A 172 -3.87 1.74 12.62
CA ALA A 172 -4.95 2.46 13.30
C ALA A 172 -5.77 1.56 14.23
N ARG A 173 -5.94 0.27 13.90
CA ARG A 173 -6.63 -0.71 14.74
C ARG A 173 -5.78 -1.14 15.93
N LEU A 174 -4.50 -1.44 15.73
CA LEU A 174 -3.54 -1.71 16.81
C LEU A 174 -3.44 -0.51 17.77
N GLY A 175 -3.38 0.72 17.24
CA GLY A 175 -3.39 1.94 18.05
C GLY A 175 -4.68 2.18 18.84
N ARG A 176 -5.80 1.56 18.44
CA ARG A 176 -7.08 1.59 19.17
C ARG A 176 -7.34 0.34 20.00
N GLY A 177 -6.37 -0.59 20.04
CA GLY A 177 -6.52 -1.89 20.67
C GLY A 177 -7.66 -2.70 20.08
N GLU A 178 -7.92 -2.60 18.77
CA GLU A 178 -8.92 -3.43 18.09
C GLU A 178 -8.23 -4.70 17.56
N GLN A 179 -8.65 -5.87 18.05
CA GLN A 179 -8.08 -7.19 17.73
C GLN A 179 -8.53 -7.78 16.38
N GLN A 180 -9.08 -6.97 15.47
CA GLN A 180 -9.53 -7.46 14.16
C GLN A 180 -8.70 -6.83 13.06
N ALA A 181 -7.80 -7.57 12.46
CA ALA A 181 -6.92 -7.13 11.42
C ALA A 181 -7.71 -7.01 10.12
N PRO A 182 -7.44 -5.96 9.32
CA PRO A 182 -7.95 -5.92 7.97
C PRO A 182 -7.37 -7.12 7.20
N ARG A 183 -8.23 -7.86 6.51
CA ARG A 183 -7.80 -8.99 5.67
C ARG A 183 -7.85 -8.59 4.20
N LEU A 184 -6.76 -8.84 3.49
CA LEU A 184 -6.69 -8.66 2.04
C LEU A 184 -7.26 -9.90 1.32
N PRO A 185 -7.99 -9.73 0.21
CA PRO A 185 -8.56 -10.84 -0.55
C PRO A 185 -7.46 -11.65 -1.25
N GLU A 186 -7.27 -12.90 -0.85
CA GLU A 186 -6.24 -13.81 -1.40
C GLU A 186 -6.62 -14.48 -2.74
N SER A 187 -7.86 -14.30 -3.18
CA SER A 187 -8.40 -14.86 -4.42
C SER A 187 -8.35 -13.90 -5.61
N GLN A 188 -8.02 -12.63 -5.38
CA GLN A 188 -8.07 -11.58 -6.41
C GLN A 188 -6.66 -11.14 -6.84
N GLY A 189 -6.52 -10.73 -8.10
CA GLY A 189 -5.27 -10.19 -8.65
C GLY A 189 -4.34 -11.23 -9.26
N THR A 190 -3.10 -10.82 -9.53
CA THR A 190 -2.05 -11.71 -10.07
C THR A 190 -1.49 -12.61 -8.98
N LEU A 191 -0.68 -13.60 -9.36
CA LEU A 191 -0.04 -14.50 -8.41
C LEU A 191 0.78 -13.74 -7.35
N GLU A 192 1.48 -12.68 -7.75
CA GLU A 192 2.29 -11.85 -6.87
C GLU A 192 1.42 -11.06 -5.88
N VAL A 193 0.27 -10.52 -6.33
CA VAL A 193 -0.68 -9.80 -5.46
C VAL A 193 -1.28 -10.75 -4.43
N ARG A 194 -1.62 -11.97 -4.82
CA ARG A 194 -2.16 -12.99 -3.92
C ARG A 194 -1.12 -13.48 -2.91
N GLU A 195 0.14 -13.61 -3.33
CA GLU A 195 1.26 -13.95 -2.46
C GLU A 195 1.53 -12.85 -1.43
N ALA A 196 1.55 -11.58 -1.86
CA ALA A 196 1.66 -10.43 -0.96
C ALA A 196 0.48 -10.34 0.04
N ALA A 197 -0.75 -10.55 -0.43
CA ALA A 197 -1.94 -10.58 0.43
C ALA A 197 -1.85 -11.69 1.50
N ARG A 198 -1.38 -12.88 1.14
CA ARG A 198 -1.20 -13.99 2.09
C ARG A 198 -0.13 -13.68 3.14
N VAL A 199 1.02 -13.13 2.73
CA VAL A 199 2.08 -12.73 3.66
C VAL A 199 1.58 -11.65 4.61
N PHE A 200 0.89 -10.62 4.09
CA PHE A 200 0.29 -9.57 4.91
C PHE A 200 -0.72 -10.13 5.92
N ASN A 201 -1.65 -10.99 5.49
CA ASN A 201 -2.64 -11.60 6.37
C ASN A 201 -1.97 -12.48 7.44
N GLY A 202 -0.92 -13.22 7.09
CA GLY A 202 -0.13 -14.01 8.03
C GLY A 202 0.53 -13.14 9.11
N MET A 203 1.25 -12.10 8.70
CA MET A 203 1.86 -11.14 9.62
C MET A 203 0.84 -10.47 10.54
N ALA A 204 -0.32 -10.07 9.99
CA ALA A 204 -1.36 -9.45 10.78
C ALA A 204 -1.93 -10.42 11.84
N SER A 205 -2.14 -11.69 11.48
CA SER A 205 -2.59 -12.73 12.42
C SER A 205 -1.53 -13.06 13.49
N GLU A 206 -0.24 -13.08 13.16
CA GLU A 206 0.83 -13.29 14.13
C GLU A 206 0.89 -12.14 15.15
N ILE A 207 0.74 -10.90 14.68
CA ILE A 207 0.71 -9.74 15.57
C ILE A 207 -0.47 -9.82 16.54
N GLU A 208 -1.67 -10.18 16.05
CA GLU A 208 -2.85 -10.38 16.91
C GLU A 208 -2.60 -11.44 17.98
N GLN A 209 -2.09 -12.61 17.58
CA GLN A 209 -1.79 -13.70 18.50
C GLN A 209 -0.78 -13.27 19.58
N LEU A 210 0.26 -12.53 19.21
CA LEU A 210 1.24 -12.01 20.17
C LEU A 210 0.63 -11.05 21.20
N PHE A 211 -0.39 -10.28 20.83
CA PHE A 211 -1.11 -9.42 21.76
C PHE A 211 -2.03 -10.23 22.68
N ASP A 212 -2.77 -11.20 22.14
CA ASP A 212 -3.65 -12.09 22.90
C ASP A 212 -2.87 -12.94 23.92
N GLU A 213 -1.74 -13.52 23.51
CA GLU A 213 -0.86 -14.30 24.38
C GLU A 213 -0.31 -13.47 25.54
N ARG A 214 0.10 -12.22 25.28
CA ARG A 214 0.57 -11.31 26.34
C ARG A 214 -0.56 -10.95 27.31
N GLY A 215 -1.76 -10.71 26.80
CA GLY A 215 -2.94 -10.44 27.62
C GLY A 215 -3.30 -11.62 28.51
N LEU A 216 -3.33 -12.83 27.95
CA LEU A 216 -3.62 -14.08 28.67
C LEU A 216 -2.55 -14.37 29.73
N MET A 217 -1.27 -14.21 29.39
CA MET A 217 -0.15 -14.40 30.32
C MET A 217 -0.26 -13.47 31.52
N LEU A 218 -0.54 -12.17 31.30
CA LEU A 218 -0.71 -11.21 32.39
C LEU A 218 -1.94 -11.50 33.24
N ALA A 219 -3.03 -11.97 32.63
CA ALA A 219 -4.22 -12.44 33.35
C ALA A 219 -3.92 -13.63 34.27
N ALA A 220 -3.19 -14.63 33.77
CA ALA A 220 -2.77 -15.79 34.54
C ALA A 220 -1.83 -15.39 35.69
N LEU A 221 -0.79 -14.59 35.41
CA LEU A 221 0.13 -14.09 36.43
C LEU A 221 -0.58 -13.32 37.53
N SER A 222 -1.59 -12.52 37.18
CA SER A 222 -2.35 -11.74 38.15
C SER A 222 -3.22 -12.60 39.07
N HIS A 223 -3.85 -13.65 38.51
CA HIS A 223 -4.57 -14.64 39.32
C HIS A 223 -3.63 -15.33 40.32
N ASP A 224 -2.45 -15.73 39.85
CA ASP A 224 -1.45 -16.43 40.64
C ASP A 224 -0.79 -15.51 41.68
N LEU A 225 -0.74 -14.19 41.46
CA LEU A 225 -0.30 -13.20 42.45
C LEU A 225 -1.38 -12.88 43.50
N ARG A 226 -2.68 -12.90 43.12
CA ARG A 226 -3.78 -12.63 44.06
C ARG A 226 -3.87 -13.71 45.15
N THR A 227 -3.63 -14.97 44.80
CA THR A 227 -3.67 -16.09 45.75
C THR A 227 -2.69 -15.95 46.95
N PRO A 228 -1.39 -15.70 46.75
CA PRO A 228 -0.45 -15.47 47.85
C PRO A 228 -0.71 -14.15 48.58
N LEU A 229 -1.19 -13.10 47.91
CA LEU A 229 -1.58 -11.84 48.58
C LEU A 229 -2.77 -12.04 49.53
N THR A 230 -3.79 -12.78 49.11
CA THR A 230 -4.92 -13.12 49.99
C THR A 230 -4.48 -13.97 51.18
N ARG A 231 -3.61 -14.97 50.95
CA ARG A 231 -3.04 -15.77 52.04
C ARG A 231 -2.20 -14.92 53.01
N LEU A 232 -1.43 -13.97 52.50
CA LEU A 232 -0.65 -13.05 53.34
C LEU A 232 -1.57 -12.16 54.18
N ARG A 233 -2.65 -11.64 53.59
CA ARG A 233 -3.68 -10.87 54.33
C ARG A 233 -4.30 -11.68 55.47
N LEU A 234 -4.73 -12.92 55.19
CA LEU A 234 -5.29 -13.79 56.22
C LEU A 234 -4.28 -14.11 57.32
N ARG A 235 -3.00 -14.29 56.99
CA ARG A 235 -1.93 -14.48 57.99
C ARG A 235 -1.72 -13.24 58.85
N LEU A 236 -1.77 -12.04 58.27
CA LEU A 236 -1.70 -10.79 59.03
C LEU A 236 -2.89 -10.66 59.98
N GLU A 237 -4.10 -11.03 59.52
CA GLU A 237 -5.31 -11.05 60.34
C GLU A 237 -5.22 -12.06 61.49
N ALA A 238 -4.54 -13.20 61.29
CA ALA A 238 -4.36 -14.24 62.31
C ALA A 238 -3.14 -14.05 63.23
N THR A 239 -2.22 -13.12 62.93
CA THR A 239 -1.02 -12.89 63.74
C THR A 239 -1.29 -11.85 64.83
N GLU A 240 -0.79 -12.09 66.04
CA GLU A 240 -0.78 -11.08 67.10
C GLU A 240 0.29 -10.02 66.78
N MET A 241 -0.16 -8.84 66.36
CA MET A 241 0.67 -7.68 66.07
C MET A 241 -0.11 -6.40 66.38
N PRO A 242 0.57 -5.27 66.63
CA PRO A 242 -0.10 -4.00 66.87
C PRO A 242 -1.04 -3.64 65.72
N ASP A 243 -2.26 -3.16 66.02
CA ASP A 243 -3.29 -2.85 65.02
C ASP A 243 -2.79 -1.85 63.96
N ALA A 244 -2.02 -0.85 64.38
CA ALA A 244 -1.41 0.12 63.48
C ALA A 244 -0.43 -0.52 62.45
N LEU A 245 0.21 -1.64 62.79
CA LEU A 245 1.09 -2.37 61.88
C LEU A 245 0.28 -3.29 60.94
N ARG A 246 -0.76 -3.93 61.47
CA ARG A 246 -1.72 -4.75 60.72
C ARG A 246 -2.41 -3.92 59.64
N ASP A 247 -2.93 -2.74 59.99
CA ASP A 247 -3.62 -1.85 59.07
C ASP A 247 -2.70 -1.36 57.96
N LYS A 248 -1.45 -1.02 58.30
CA LYS A 248 -0.43 -0.65 57.30
C LYS A 248 -0.12 -1.79 56.34
N ALA A 249 0.05 -3.01 56.84
CA ALA A 249 0.34 -4.17 56.01
C ALA A 249 -0.88 -4.56 55.13
N ALA A 250 -2.10 -4.44 55.66
CA ALA A 250 -3.33 -4.64 54.89
C ALA A 250 -3.49 -3.59 53.79
N ALA A 251 -3.15 -2.32 54.07
CA ALA A 251 -3.12 -1.25 53.08
C ALA A 251 -2.09 -1.49 51.98
N ASP A 252 -0.89 -1.98 52.32
CA ASP A 252 0.14 -2.35 51.34
C ASP A 252 -0.35 -3.47 50.40
N ILE A 253 -1.02 -4.51 50.93
CA ILE A 253 -1.62 -5.58 50.12
C ILE A 253 -2.75 -5.06 49.22
N ALA A 254 -3.60 -4.16 49.74
CA ALA A 254 -4.66 -3.53 48.96
C ALA A 254 -4.08 -2.70 47.80
N ALA A 255 -3.00 -1.96 48.04
CA ALA A 255 -2.28 -1.22 47.01
C ALA A 255 -1.66 -2.15 45.94
N MET A 256 -1.09 -3.29 46.34
CA MET A 256 -0.58 -4.30 45.39
C MET A 256 -1.69 -4.91 44.53
N ASN A 257 -2.86 -5.19 45.10
CA ASN A 257 -4.01 -5.66 44.31
C ASN A 257 -4.50 -4.58 43.33
N GLY A 258 -4.57 -3.32 43.76
CA GLY A 258 -4.92 -2.19 42.88
C GLY A 258 -3.95 -2.05 41.70
N LEU A 259 -2.65 -2.15 41.95
CA LEU A 259 -1.60 -2.18 40.91
C LEU A 259 -1.84 -3.30 39.89
N ILE A 260 -2.16 -4.50 40.35
CA ILE A 260 -2.44 -5.65 39.49
C ILE A 260 -3.68 -5.37 38.62
N ASP A 261 -4.75 -4.83 39.21
CA ASP A 261 -5.99 -4.52 38.49
C ASP A 261 -5.83 -3.36 37.48
N GLU A 262 -4.94 -2.40 37.77
CA GLU A 262 -4.54 -1.34 36.84
C GLU A 262 -3.79 -1.90 35.63
N VAL A 263 -2.77 -2.75 35.86
CA VAL A 263 -2.00 -3.39 34.78
C VAL A 263 -2.89 -4.28 33.93
N LEU A 264 -3.74 -5.12 34.55
CA LEU A 264 -4.71 -5.92 33.82
C LEU A 264 -5.69 -5.08 33.02
N GLY A 265 -6.06 -3.91 33.52
CA GLY A 265 -6.92 -2.97 32.83
C GLY A 265 -6.39 -2.50 31.49
N LEU A 266 -5.07 -2.38 31.33
CA LEU A 266 -4.43 -1.99 30.07
C LEU A 266 -4.62 -3.02 28.95
N PHE A 267 -4.70 -4.29 29.32
CA PHE A 267 -4.84 -5.41 28.38
C PHE A 267 -6.28 -5.85 28.19
N ARG A 268 -7.16 -5.60 29.18
CA ARG A 268 -8.60 -5.89 29.09
C ARG A 268 -9.41 -4.75 28.46
N GLY A 269 -8.86 -3.53 28.45
CA GLY A 269 -9.60 -2.29 28.24
C GLY A 269 -9.83 -1.90 26.78
N SER A 270 -10.63 -2.67 26.03
CA SER A 270 -11.41 -2.20 24.86
C SER A 270 -12.12 -3.32 24.11
N ASP A 271 -11.73 -4.56 24.37
CA ASP A 271 -12.06 -5.71 23.54
C ASP A 271 -13.46 -6.21 23.83
N GLY A 272 -14.45 -5.56 23.21
CA GLY A 272 -15.84 -6.01 23.17
C GLY A 272 -16.88 -4.95 23.53
N GLU A 273 -16.47 -3.82 24.12
CA GLU A 273 -17.43 -2.75 24.41
C GLU A 273 -17.80 -2.00 23.12
N ALA A 274 -19.05 -2.17 22.72
CA ALA A 274 -19.60 -1.51 21.54
C ALA A 274 -19.71 0.00 21.79
N LEU A 275 -19.37 0.79 20.77
CA LEU A 275 -19.55 2.24 20.78
C LEU A 275 -21.06 2.55 20.75
N ARG A 276 -21.57 3.16 21.83
CA ARG A 276 -23.00 3.49 21.99
C ARG A 276 -23.16 4.97 22.34
N GLU A 277 -24.38 5.47 22.22
CA GLU A 277 -24.72 6.78 22.77
C GLU A 277 -24.71 6.69 24.29
N VAL A 278 -23.87 7.51 24.93
CA VAL A 278 -23.71 7.57 26.37
C VAL A 278 -24.10 8.98 26.81
N ASP A 279 -24.97 9.08 27.80
CA ASP A 279 -25.22 10.32 28.53
C ASP A 279 -24.02 10.59 29.45
N VAL A 280 -23.09 11.40 28.95
CA VAL A 280 -21.86 11.80 29.64
C VAL A 280 -22.18 12.60 30.88
N ALA A 281 -23.20 13.45 30.84
CA ALA A 281 -23.63 14.23 31.99
C ALA A 281 -24.11 13.31 33.12
N ALA A 282 -25.00 12.36 32.83
CA ALA A 282 -25.48 11.41 33.83
C ALA A 282 -24.36 10.51 34.39
N LEU A 283 -23.43 10.06 33.53
CA LEU A 283 -22.28 9.25 33.97
C LEU A 283 -21.35 10.02 34.90
N VAL A 284 -21.04 11.28 34.57
CA VAL A 284 -20.17 12.13 35.41
C VAL A 284 -20.87 12.50 36.71
N GLN A 285 -22.17 12.79 36.69
CA GLN A 285 -22.94 13.07 37.90
C GLN A 285 -22.91 11.87 38.86
N ALA A 286 -23.22 10.67 38.37
CA ALA A 286 -23.21 9.47 39.20
C ALA A 286 -21.84 9.22 39.83
N LEU A 287 -20.75 9.43 39.08
CA LEU A 287 -19.40 9.33 39.62
C LEU A 287 -19.10 10.40 40.68
N ALA A 288 -19.55 11.64 40.47
CA ALA A 288 -19.36 12.71 41.44
C ALA A 288 -20.10 12.38 42.75
N ASP A 289 -21.32 11.86 42.66
CA ASP A 289 -22.13 11.43 43.81
C ASP A 289 -21.42 10.30 44.58
N ASP A 290 -20.88 9.28 43.88
CA ASP A 290 -20.11 8.18 44.49
C ASP A 290 -18.93 8.68 45.34
N TRP A 291 -18.23 9.73 44.89
CA TRP A 291 -17.11 10.31 45.63
C TRP A 291 -17.55 11.20 46.80
N LEU A 292 -18.66 11.93 46.66
CA LEU A 292 -19.26 12.71 47.74
C LEU A 292 -19.73 11.81 48.88
N ASP A 293 -20.34 10.67 48.55
CA ASP A 293 -20.78 9.65 49.52
C ASP A 293 -19.59 9.02 50.27
N GLN A 294 -18.42 8.97 49.66
CA GLN A 294 -17.15 8.55 50.29
C GLN A 294 -16.51 9.66 51.15
N GLY A 295 -17.14 10.82 51.27
CA GLY A 295 -16.66 11.95 52.05
C GLY A 295 -15.58 12.79 51.37
N GLN A 296 -15.34 12.60 50.07
CA GLN A 296 -14.43 13.46 49.30
C GLN A 296 -15.08 14.81 48.99
N GLN A 297 -14.26 15.86 48.88
CA GLN A 297 -14.73 17.19 48.53
C GLN A 297 -14.47 17.46 47.04
N LEU A 298 -15.54 17.53 46.26
CA LEU A 298 -15.48 17.93 44.85
C LEU A 298 -16.74 18.72 44.47
N GLN A 299 -16.60 19.61 43.48
CA GLN A 299 -17.70 20.35 42.88
C GLN A 299 -18.03 19.75 41.51
N CYS A 300 -19.31 19.48 41.24
CA CYS A 300 -19.75 19.02 39.92
C CYS A 300 -20.64 20.09 39.29
N ALA A 301 -20.30 20.51 38.06
CA ALA A 301 -21.07 21.46 37.27
C ALA A 301 -21.43 20.85 35.91
N ILE A 302 -22.73 20.66 35.67
CA ILE A 302 -23.24 20.12 34.41
C ILE A 302 -24.08 21.20 33.76
N ALA A 303 -23.58 21.76 32.66
CA ALA A 303 -24.23 22.89 32.00
C ALA A 303 -25.48 22.49 31.20
N ALA A 304 -25.46 21.30 30.59
CA ALA A 304 -26.53 20.80 29.73
C ALA A 304 -26.48 19.26 29.60
N PRO A 305 -27.58 18.61 29.19
CA PRO A 305 -27.55 17.21 28.78
C PRO A 305 -26.51 16.99 27.68
N ALA A 306 -25.60 16.04 27.90
CA ALA A 306 -24.44 15.81 27.04
C ALA A 306 -24.40 14.36 26.60
N VAL A 307 -24.77 14.10 25.34
CA VAL A 307 -24.72 12.75 24.74
C VAL A 307 -23.56 12.69 23.75
N ALA A 308 -22.72 11.65 23.85
CA ALA A 308 -21.64 11.40 22.92
C ALA A 308 -21.52 9.91 22.61
N ARG A 309 -20.97 9.56 21.44
CA ARG A 309 -20.64 8.17 21.11
C ARG A 309 -19.37 7.75 21.84
N ALA A 310 -19.52 6.89 22.86
CA ALA A 310 -18.41 6.43 23.69
C ALA A 310 -18.58 4.96 24.10
N ARG A 311 -17.51 4.41 24.68
CA ARG A 311 -17.53 3.16 25.45
C ARG A 311 -17.73 3.57 26.91
N SER A 312 -18.86 3.23 27.52
CA SER A 312 -19.26 3.78 28.82
C SER A 312 -18.34 3.33 29.95
N ALA A 313 -17.90 2.07 29.98
CA ALA A 313 -16.98 1.58 30.99
C ALA A 313 -15.58 2.20 30.82
N ALA A 314 -15.11 2.35 29.57
CA ALA A 314 -13.86 3.04 29.29
C ALA A 314 -13.91 4.52 29.71
N LEU A 315 -14.99 5.24 29.39
CA LEU A 315 -15.18 6.64 29.78
C LEU A 315 -15.25 6.80 31.30
N ARG A 316 -16.01 5.95 31.99
CA ARG A 316 -16.05 5.89 33.46
C ARG A 316 -14.63 5.79 34.04
N ARG A 317 -13.84 4.85 33.53
CA ARG A 317 -12.47 4.63 34.00
C ARG A 317 -11.54 5.81 33.69
N VAL A 318 -11.73 6.52 32.58
CA VAL A 318 -10.99 7.77 32.31
C VAL A 318 -11.30 8.79 33.40
N VAL A 319 -12.59 9.05 33.67
CA VAL A 319 -13.02 10.04 34.67
C VAL A 319 -12.53 9.67 36.06
N GLU A 320 -12.68 8.41 36.49
CA GLU A 320 -12.16 7.91 37.77
C GLU A 320 -10.65 8.15 37.94
N ASN A 321 -9.86 7.90 36.91
CA ASN A 321 -8.41 8.14 36.95
C ASN A 321 -8.07 9.63 37.05
N LEU A 322 -8.78 10.49 36.31
CA LEU A 322 -8.53 11.94 36.33
C LEU A 322 -8.94 12.56 37.67
N VAL A 323 -10.13 12.20 38.18
CA VAL A 323 -10.65 12.70 39.46
C VAL A 323 -9.82 12.15 40.62
N GLY A 324 -9.48 10.86 40.61
CA GLY A 324 -8.61 10.26 41.62
C GLY A 324 -7.23 10.92 41.67
N ASN A 325 -6.68 11.33 40.52
CA ASN A 325 -5.45 12.11 40.46
C ASN A 325 -5.63 13.53 41.03
N ALA A 326 -6.71 14.22 40.68
CA ALA A 326 -7.02 15.55 41.18
C ALA A 326 -7.24 15.57 42.71
N LEU A 327 -7.94 14.58 43.26
CA LEU A 327 -8.16 14.45 44.71
C LEU A 327 -6.88 14.13 45.48
N ARG A 328 -5.94 13.41 44.86
CA ARG A 328 -4.70 12.99 45.50
C ARG A 328 -3.61 14.07 45.53
N TYR A 329 -3.47 14.83 44.45
CA TYR A 329 -2.37 15.80 44.29
C TYR A 329 -2.85 17.25 44.30
N GLY A 330 -4.16 17.47 44.17
CA GLY A 330 -4.79 18.77 44.13
C GLY A 330 -5.56 19.11 45.39
N ARG A 331 -6.28 20.23 45.30
CA ARG A 331 -7.28 20.72 46.24
C ARG A 331 -8.37 21.42 45.42
N ASP A 332 -9.53 21.67 46.02
CA ASP A 332 -10.67 22.33 45.35
C ASP A 332 -10.98 21.69 43.98
N VAL A 333 -11.19 20.37 44.00
CA VAL A 333 -11.44 19.60 42.78
C VAL A 333 -12.80 19.97 42.20
N ALA A 334 -12.84 20.27 40.91
CA ALA A 334 -14.05 20.56 40.18
C ALA A 334 -14.13 19.71 38.90
N ILE A 335 -15.31 19.18 38.62
CA ILE A 335 -15.63 18.48 37.39
C ILE A 335 -16.69 19.28 36.65
N GLU A 336 -16.44 19.59 35.39
CA GLU A 336 -17.35 20.32 34.52
C GLU A 336 -17.64 19.50 33.25
N VAL A 337 -18.91 19.44 32.87
CA VAL A 337 -19.33 18.89 31.57
C VAL A 337 -19.89 20.03 30.72
N ALA A 338 -19.20 20.34 29.63
CA ALA A 338 -19.57 21.36 28.67
C ALA A 338 -19.91 20.72 27.30
N VAL A 339 -20.89 21.29 26.61
CA VAL A 339 -21.32 20.85 25.29
C VAL A 339 -20.92 21.90 24.27
N GLU A 340 -20.12 21.50 23.28
CA GLU A 340 -19.75 22.28 22.11
C GLU A 340 -20.54 21.79 20.87
N PRO A 341 -20.56 22.53 19.75
CA PRO A 341 -21.37 22.17 18.58
C PRO A 341 -21.10 20.77 18.02
N THR A 342 -19.85 20.30 18.08
CA THR A 342 -19.42 19.02 17.52
C THR A 342 -18.84 18.06 18.57
N GLN A 343 -18.69 18.51 19.82
CA GLN A 343 -17.93 17.80 20.85
C GLN A 343 -18.57 17.93 22.23
N VAL A 344 -18.33 16.93 23.07
CA VAL A 344 -18.60 16.98 24.51
C VAL A 344 -17.26 17.05 25.23
N CYS A 345 -17.13 18.03 26.12
CA CYS A 345 -15.90 18.32 26.86
C CYS A 345 -16.12 17.99 28.34
N VAL A 346 -15.34 17.05 28.87
CA VAL A 346 -15.26 16.77 30.31
C VAL A 346 -13.98 17.38 30.84
N ARG A 347 -14.10 18.29 31.81
CA ARG A 347 -12.99 19.01 32.42
C ARG A 347 -12.88 18.62 33.89
N VAL A 348 -11.71 18.15 34.29
CA VAL A 348 -11.36 17.91 35.69
C VAL A 348 -10.28 18.92 36.07
N ALA A 349 -10.58 19.78 37.02
CA ALA A 349 -9.72 20.87 37.43
C ALA A 349 -9.39 20.79 38.91
N ASP A 350 -8.15 21.09 39.28
CA ASP A 350 -7.72 21.21 40.67
C ASP A 350 -6.94 22.52 40.92
N ARG A 351 -6.61 22.79 42.17
CA ARG A 351 -5.80 23.93 42.65
C ARG A 351 -4.50 23.48 43.34
N GLY A 352 -3.95 22.34 42.91
CA GLY A 352 -2.67 21.80 43.37
C GLY A 352 -1.44 22.56 42.84
N PRO A 353 -0.23 21.97 42.95
CA PRO A 353 1.00 22.61 42.50
C PRO A 353 1.14 22.72 40.97
N GLY A 354 0.30 22.02 40.20
CA GLY A 354 0.44 21.92 38.74
C GLY A 354 1.61 21.02 38.33
N ILE A 355 1.99 21.05 37.05
CA ILE A 355 3.07 20.23 36.49
C ILE A 355 4.02 21.14 35.70
N ALA A 356 5.33 21.00 35.86
CA ALA A 356 6.28 21.78 35.06
C ALA A 356 6.04 21.56 33.55
N PRO A 357 6.06 22.62 32.70
CA PRO A 357 5.70 22.52 31.28
C PRO A 357 6.45 21.42 30.52
N GLU A 358 7.71 21.18 30.86
CA GLU A 358 8.59 20.18 30.24
C GLU A 358 8.19 18.74 30.59
N LEU A 359 7.37 18.57 31.64
CA LEU A 359 6.92 17.28 32.16
C LEU A 359 5.49 16.94 31.72
N LEU A 360 4.73 17.89 31.16
CA LEU A 360 3.32 17.68 30.77
C LEU A 360 3.14 16.50 29.80
N ASP A 361 4.09 16.27 28.90
CA ASP A 361 4.04 15.10 28.00
C ASP A 361 4.57 13.82 28.67
N GLN A 362 5.53 13.96 29.60
CA GLN A 362 6.17 12.83 30.29
C GLN A 362 5.25 12.18 31.32
N VAL A 363 4.36 12.95 31.97
CA VAL A 363 3.43 12.40 32.98
C VAL A 363 2.47 11.35 32.45
N PHE A 364 2.30 11.28 31.13
CA PHE A 364 1.54 10.24 30.50
C PHE A 364 2.34 8.96 30.19
N GLN A 365 3.62 8.88 30.54
CA GLN A 365 4.40 7.65 30.42
C GLN A 365 4.02 6.67 31.54
N PRO A 366 3.97 5.35 31.27
CA PRO A 366 3.67 4.38 32.30
C PRO A 366 4.71 4.42 33.42
N PHE A 367 4.26 4.34 34.67
CA PHE A 367 5.07 4.37 35.89
C PHE A 367 5.83 5.69 36.14
N TYR A 368 5.57 6.73 35.35
CA TYR A 368 6.20 8.03 35.53
C TYR A 368 5.54 8.82 36.66
N ARG A 369 6.34 9.48 37.50
CA ARG A 369 5.89 10.32 38.61
C ARG A 369 6.78 11.57 38.71
N VAL A 370 6.16 12.74 38.91
CA VAL A 370 6.87 14.04 39.06
C VAL A 370 7.60 14.12 40.41
N GLU A 371 7.01 13.58 41.47
CA GLU A 371 7.64 13.53 42.79
C GLU A 371 8.56 12.31 42.93
N ALA A 372 9.84 12.53 43.22
CA ALA A 372 10.79 11.48 43.59
C ALA A 372 10.57 10.93 45.02
N SER A 373 9.58 11.47 45.76
CA SER A 373 9.29 11.04 47.12
C SER A 373 8.74 9.62 47.14
N ARG A 374 9.59 8.68 47.57
CA ARG A 374 9.22 7.31 47.96
C ARG A 374 8.35 7.24 49.21
N SER A 375 7.79 8.37 49.70
CA SER A 375 6.83 8.32 50.80
C SER A 375 5.57 7.59 50.34
N ARG A 376 5.36 6.39 50.90
CA ARG A 376 4.23 5.48 50.62
C ARG A 376 2.86 6.16 50.81
N THR A 377 2.83 7.30 51.48
CA THR A 377 1.63 8.09 51.78
C THR A 377 0.98 8.76 50.55
N SER A 378 1.71 9.01 49.45
CA SER A 378 1.13 9.62 48.22
C SER A 378 0.71 8.62 47.14
N GLY A 379 0.72 7.32 47.44
CA GLY A 379 -0.21 6.28 46.92
C GLY A 379 -0.42 6.05 45.41
N GLY A 380 0.33 6.68 44.51
CA GLY A 380 0.14 6.54 43.05
C GLY A 380 1.07 5.55 42.36
N THR A 381 0.50 4.73 41.48
CA THR A 381 1.20 3.74 40.63
C THR A 381 1.93 4.39 39.45
N GLY A 382 1.56 5.63 39.09
CA GLY A 382 1.99 6.30 37.86
C GLY A 382 1.32 5.75 36.59
N LEU A 383 0.28 4.91 36.72
CA LEU A 383 -0.43 4.35 35.57
C LEU A 383 -1.74 5.09 35.25
N GLY A 384 -2.38 5.75 36.21
CA GLY A 384 -3.72 6.33 36.01
C GLY A 384 -3.82 7.28 34.82
N LEU A 385 -2.87 8.21 34.67
CA LEU A 385 -2.87 9.16 33.56
C LEU A 385 -2.49 8.50 32.22
N PHE A 386 -1.62 7.50 32.23
CA PHE A 386 -1.33 6.67 31.06
C PHE A 386 -2.56 5.89 30.60
N ILE A 387 -3.27 5.24 31.53
CA ILE A 387 -4.53 4.52 31.29
C ILE A 387 -5.58 5.48 30.72
N ALA A 388 -5.76 6.66 31.32
CA ALA A 388 -6.70 7.66 30.84
C ALA A 388 -6.40 8.08 29.39
N ARG A 389 -5.12 8.33 29.06
CA ARG A 389 -4.69 8.68 27.70
C ARG A 389 -4.88 7.52 26.72
N ASP A 390 -4.53 6.30 27.11
CA ASP A 390 -4.71 5.11 26.28
C ASP A 390 -6.18 4.89 25.95
N LEU A 391 -7.06 4.87 26.96
CA LEU A 391 -8.50 4.72 26.76
C LEU A 391 -9.10 5.84 25.90
N CYS A 392 -8.68 7.10 26.10
CA CYS A 392 -9.11 8.21 25.24
C CYS A 392 -8.72 7.95 23.78
N ARG A 393 -7.45 7.55 23.52
CA ARG A 393 -6.99 7.24 22.16
C ARG A 393 -7.79 6.09 21.53
N ARG A 394 -8.09 5.04 22.29
CA ARG A 394 -8.89 3.90 21.82
C ARG A 394 -10.33 4.28 21.47
N MET A 395 -10.90 5.26 22.17
CA MET A 395 -12.23 5.80 21.88
C MET A 395 -12.24 6.89 20.80
N GLY A 396 -11.09 7.31 20.28
CA GLY A 396 -10.99 8.47 19.38
C GLY A 396 -11.21 9.82 20.07
N ALA A 397 -11.13 9.86 21.40
CA ALA A 397 -11.19 11.06 22.21
C ALA A 397 -9.80 11.67 22.38
N ARG A 398 -9.74 12.96 22.72
CA ARG A 398 -8.49 13.68 23.00
C ARG A 398 -8.41 14.07 24.47
N LEU A 399 -7.35 13.63 25.15
CA LEU A 399 -7.00 14.09 26.50
C LEU A 399 -5.87 15.11 26.41
N SER A 400 -6.07 16.29 27.04
CA SER A 400 -5.05 17.32 27.19
C SER A 400 -4.91 17.73 28.65
N LEU A 401 -3.67 18.07 29.05
CA LEU A 401 -3.37 18.67 30.34
C LEU A 401 -2.90 20.10 30.13
N THR A 402 -3.35 21.01 30.98
CA THR A 402 -2.92 22.42 30.94
C THR A 402 -2.82 22.95 32.35
N ASN A 403 -1.76 23.70 32.67
CA ASN A 403 -1.67 24.38 33.96
C ASN A 403 -2.66 25.54 34.01
N ARG A 404 -3.27 25.75 35.17
CA ARG A 404 -4.21 26.83 35.40
C ARG A 404 -3.50 28.08 35.91
N GLU A 405 -4.04 29.25 35.54
CA GLU A 405 -3.66 30.50 36.17
C GLU A 405 -3.97 30.47 37.68
N GLY A 406 -3.00 30.87 38.49
CA GLY A 406 -3.09 30.78 39.96
C GLY A 406 -2.80 29.40 40.55
N GLY A 407 -2.34 28.45 39.74
CA GLY A 407 -1.96 27.10 40.17
C GLY A 407 -3.05 26.04 39.95
N GLY A 408 -2.59 24.79 39.88
CA GLY A 408 -3.39 23.60 39.62
C GLY A 408 -3.34 23.13 38.17
N LEU A 409 -3.97 21.98 37.93
CA LEU A 409 -4.04 21.35 36.62
C LEU A 409 -5.47 21.34 36.09
N LEU A 410 -5.61 21.44 34.77
CA LEU A 410 -6.84 21.20 34.04
C LEU A 410 -6.61 20.00 33.12
N ALA A 411 -7.31 18.90 33.39
CA ALA A 411 -7.42 17.76 32.50
C ALA A 411 -8.70 17.86 31.68
N GLU A 412 -8.59 17.88 30.36
CA GLU A 412 -9.71 18.04 29.45
C GLU A 412 -9.81 16.85 28.50
N VAL A 413 -10.95 16.17 28.52
CA VAL A 413 -11.30 15.08 27.60
C VAL A 413 -12.33 15.60 26.60
N ARG A 414 -11.97 15.59 25.31
CA ARG A 414 -12.87 15.94 24.20
C ARG A 414 -13.37 14.69 23.48
N LEU A 415 -14.68 14.50 23.47
CA LEU A 415 -15.40 13.40 22.81
C LEU A 415 -16.11 13.95 21.57
N GLN A 416 -16.13 13.18 20.47
CA GLN A 416 -16.93 13.53 19.30
C GLN A 416 -18.41 13.25 19.60
N ARG A 417 -19.28 14.17 19.19
CA ARG A 417 -20.72 14.06 19.43
C ARG A 417 -21.39 13.05 18.49
#